data_AF-A0A8T5S7I6-F1
#
_entry.id   AF-A0A8T5S7I6-F1
#
_cell.length_a   1.000
_cell.length_b   1.000
_cell.length_c   1.000
_cell.angle_alpha   90.00
_cell.angle_beta   90.00
_cell.angle_gamma   90.00
#
_symmetry.space_group_name_H-M   'P 1'
#
loop_
_entity.id
_entity.type
_entity.pdbx_description
1 polymer ?
#
loop_
_entity_poly.entity_id
_entity_poly.type
_entity_poly.pdbx_seq_one_letter_code
_entity_poly.pdbx_strand_id
1 'polypeptide(L)'
;MVSNAEVFATVKSPSKTSDWRKAKGFSLEEIRQSGRDLAQLKELNIDIDYFRKSTYQKNIEVLKTLKIDDKTKDKRKPFIPKERKRTPFKPMKDEPKTKPRKVLTKAPIEPTIKEKPKTVKKEKVKSAKAEKTKIEEKGTPLTELPGLGAATAKKFIELGITSVEDLCKENPEEIAPLIKGVSVDRCKNWIEDGKEIVK
;
A
#
# COMPACT_ATOMS: atom_id res chain seq x y z
N MET A 1 -16.59 32.21 -10.31
CA MET A 1 -16.03 31.15 -9.44
C MET A 1 -16.79 29.88 -9.76
N VAL A 2 -16.10 28.80 -10.11
CA VAL A 2 -16.77 27.53 -10.45
C VAL A 2 -17.29 26.92 -9.16
N SER A 3 -18.59 26.64 -9.09
CA SER A 3 -19.20 25.91 -7.97
C SER A 3 -18.62 24.49 -7.94
N ASN A 4 -18.16 24.05 -6.76
CA ASN A 4 -17.49 22.75 -6.58
C ASN A 4 -18.36 21.55 -7.02
N ALA A 5 -19.68 21.73 -7.13
CA ALA A 5 -20.64 20.67 -7.46
C ALA A 5 -20.64 20.23 -8.95
N GLU A 6 -19.94 20.91 -9.86
CA GLU A 6 -19.99 20.61 -11.31
C GLU A 6 -18.63 20.24 -11.93
N VAL A 7 -17.65 19.83 -11.12
CA VAL A 7 -16.32 19.51 -11.62
C VAL A 7 -16.28 18.06 -12.12
N PHE A 8 -16.30 17.89 -13.45
CA PHE A 8 -16.19 16.58 -14.11
C PHE A 8 -14.87 16.44 -14.86
N ALA A 9 -14.35 15.21 -14.93
CA ALA A 9 -13.21 14.90 -15.78
C ALA A 9 -13.64 14.84 -17.26
N THR A 10 -12.77 15.28 -18.16
CA THR A 10 -12.98 15.14 -19.61
C THR A 10 -12.11 14.00 -20.13
N VAL A 11 -12.71 13.08 -20.90
CA VAL A 11 -12.04 11.86 -21.39
C VAL A 11 -12.40 11.64 -22.86
N LYS A 12 -11.51 11.00 -23.63
CA LYS A 12 -11.83 10.60 -25.01
C LYS A 12 -12.78 9.41 -25.04
N SER A 13 -13.75 9.42 -25.95
CA SER A 13 -14.60 8.26 -26.20
C SER A 13 -13.75 7.10 -26.75
N PRO A 14 -14.16 5.84 -26.50
CA PRO A 14 -13.52 4.69 -27.14
C PRO A 14 -13.90 4.53 -28.63
N SER A 15 -14.77 5.40 -29.17
CA SER A 15 -15.17 5.37 -30.57
C SER A 15 -14.01 5.79 -31.49
N LYS A 16 -14.09 5.40 -32.77
CA LYS A 16 -13.09 5.81 -33.78
C LYS A 16 -12.95 7.34 -33.90
N THR A 17 -14.04 8.08 -33.69
CA THR A 17 -14.06 9.55 -33.71
C THR A 17 -13.33 10.16 -32.51
N SER A 18 -13.15 9.43 -31.41
CA SER A 18 -12.41 9.84 -30.21
C SER A 18 -12.86 11.20 -29.64
N ASP A 19 -14.16 11.47 -29.69
CA ASP A 19 -14.76 12.70 -29.22
C ASP A 19 -14.56 12.87 -27.71
N TRP A 20 -14.44 14.12 -27.27
CA TRP A 20 -14.31 14.42 -25.85
C TRP A 20 -15.67 14.35 -25.17
N ARG A 21 -15.74 13.59 -24.08
CA ARG A 21 -16.95 13.42 -23.27
C ARG A 21 -16.67 13.68 -21.79
N LYS A 22 -17.73 14.02 -21.06
CA LYS A 22 -17.69 14.10 -19.59
C LYS A 22 -17.60 12.67 -19.02
N ALA A 23 -16.67 12.47 -18.10
CA ALA A 23 -16.51 11.25 -17.34
C ALA A 23 -16.95 11.47 -15.90
N LYS A 24 -17.27 10.37 -15.21
CA LYS A 24 -17.77 10.40 -13.84
C LYS A 24 -16.76 11.02 -12.86
N GLY A 25 -15.51 10.56 -12.88
CA GLY A 25 -14.49 11.00 -11.93
C GLY A 25 -13.10 11.19 -12.52
N PHE A 26 -12.16 11.72 -11.73
CA PHE A 26 -10.76 11.91 -12.09
C PHE A 26 -9.94 10.63 -11.85
N SER A 27 -8.90 10.41 -12.66
CA SER A 27 -8.01 9.26 -12.49
C SER A 27 -7.05 9.49 -11.32
N LEU A 28 -6.57 8.40 -10.71
CA LEU A 28 -5.60 8.48 -9.60
C LEU A 28 -4.30 9.18 -10.01
N GLU A 29 -3.85 8.99 -11.24
CA GLU A 29 -2.63 9.62 -11.76
C GLU A 29 -2.81 11.12 -11.97
N GLU A 30 -3.97 11.55 -12.48
CA GLU A 30 -4.30 12.98 -12.65
C GLU A 30 -4.33 13.69 -11.29
N ILE A 31 -4.94 13.06 -10.29
CA ILE A 31 -4.99 13.58 -8.91
C ILE A 31 -3.58 13.71 -8.34
N ARG A 32 -2.76 12.65 -8.46
CA ARG A 32 -1.38 12.65 -7.96
C ARG A 32 -0.52 13.73 -8.63
N GLN A 33 -0.65 13.92 -9.94
CA GLN A 33 0.09 14.95 -10.69
C GLN A 33 -0.39 16.37 -10.38
N SER A 34 -1.65 16.54 -10.00
CA SER A 34 -2.18 17.83 -9.54
C SER A 34 -1.69 18.22 -8.13
N GLY A 35 -1.08 17.28 -7.39
CA GLY A 35 -0.62 17.50 -6.01
C GLY A 35 -1.77 17.57 -5.00
N ARG A 36 -2.95 17.02 -5.33
CA ARG A 36 -4.13 17.02 -4.46
C ARG A 36 -4.25 15.70 -3.69
N ASP A 37 -4.80 15.77 -2.48
CA ASP A 37 -5.10 14.57 -1.69
C ASP A 37 -6.50 14.01 -1.96
N LEU A 38 -6.65 12.69 -1.84
CA LEU A 38 -7.93 12.02 -2.04
C LEU A 38 -8.98 12.46 -1.00
N ALA A 39 -8.57 12.77 0.22
CA ALA A 39 -9.49 13.21 1.26
C ALA A 39 -10.09 14.58 0.93
N GLN A 40 -9.25 15.51 0.45
CA GLN A 40 -9.67 16.84 0.02
C GLN A 40 -10.72 16.76 -1.10
N LEU A 41 -10.50 15.90 -2.09
CA LEU A 41 -11.44 15.72 -3.21
C LEU A 41 -12.77 15.10 -2.75
N LYS A 42 -12.74 14.17 -1.78
CA LYS A 42 -13.95 13.60 -1.18
C LYS A 42 -14.75 14.64 -0.41
N GLU A 43 -14.09 15.56 0.30
CA GLU A 43 -14.74 16.67 1.01
C GLU A 43 -15.41 17.66 0.03
N LEU A 44 -14.82 17.83 -1.15
CA LEU A 44 -15.40 18.60 -2.25
C LEU A 44 -16.48 17.84 -3.06
N ASN A 45 -16.80 16.60 -2.68
CA ASN A 45 -17.72 15.72 -3.39
C ASN A 45 -17.34 15.48 -4.87
N ILE A 46 -16.04 15.45 -5.16
CA ILE A 46 -15.51 15.13 -6.49
C ILE A 46 -15.32 13.63 -6.60
N ASP A 47 -15.91 13.03 -7.63
CA ASP A 47 -15.83 11.61 -7.91
C ASP A 47 -14.41 11.19 -8.34
N ILE A 48 -13.97 10.03 -7.86
CA ILE A 48 -12.65 9.45 -8.16
C ILE A 48 -12.85 8.13 -8.90
N ASP A 49 -12.21 8.03 -10.07
CA ASP A 49 -12.19 6.81 -10.89
C ASP A 49 -10.88 6.04 -10.63
N TYR A 50 -10.95 5.07 -9.73
CA TYR A 50 -9.81 4.24 -9.32
C TYR A 50 -9.27 3.32 -10.42
N PHE A 51 -10.08 3.04 -11.45
CA PHE A 51 -9.73 2.05 -12.48
C PHE A 51 -9.18 2.69 -13.75
N ARG A 52 -9.40 3.97 -13.97
CA ARG A 52 -8.86 4.68 -15.13
C ARG A 52 -7.35 4.91 -14.98
N LYS A 53 -6.60 4.53 -16.03
CA LYS A 53 -5.15 4.76 -16.13
C LYS A 53 -4.77 5.88 -17.09
N SER A 54 -5.71 6.39 -17.87
CA SER A 54 -5.42 7.52 -18.77
C SER A 54 -5.26 8.81 -17.97
N THR A 55 -4.37 9.66 -18.49
CA THR A 55 -4.05 10.97 -17.94
C THR A 55 -4.27 12.03 -19.00
N TYR A 56 -4.94 13.12 -18.63
CA TYR A 56 -5.17 14.26 -19.51
C TYR A 56 -4.76 15.56 -18.81
N GLN A 57 -3.94 16.36 -19.51
CA GLN A 57 -3.42 17.62 -18.99
C GLN A 57 -4.54 18.59 -18.58
N LYS A 58 -5.61 18.68 -19.38
CA LYS A 58 -6.79 19.51 -19.09
C LYS A 58 -7.39 19.21 -17.72
N ASN A 59 -7.46 17.93 -17.34
CA ASN A 59 -8.02 17.51 -16.06
C ASN A 59 -7.12 17.90 -14.89
N ILE A 60 -5.80 17.83 -15.06
CA ILE A 60 -4.82 18.23 -14.05
C ILE A 60 -4.91 19.74 -13.78
N GLU A 61 -5.04 20.54 -14.84
CA GLU A 61 -5.19 21.99 -14.72
C GLU A 61 -6.48 22.34 -13.97
N VAL A 62 -7.60 21.71 -14.32
CA VAL A 62 -8.87 21.85 -13.58
C VAL A 62 -8.65 21.56 -12.09
N LEU A 63 -8.03 20.43 -11.72
CA LEU A 63 -7.75 20.07 -10.32
C LEU A 63 -6.78 21.04 -9.61
N LYS A 64 -5.82 21.63 -10.34
CA LYS A 64 -4.92 22.65 -9.79
C LYS A 64 -5.67 23.94 -9.48
N THR A 65 -6.61 24.35 -10.33
CA THR A 65 -7.38 25.59 -10.11
C THR A 65 -8.35 25.52 -8.93
N LEU A 66 -8.70 24.32 -8.45
CA LEU A 66 -9.60 24.17 -7.31
C LEU A 66 -8.95 24.74 -6.05
N LYS A 67 -9.68 25.61 -5.36
CA LYS A 67 -9.28 26.10 -4.04
C LYS A 67 -9.81 25.10 -3.01
N ILE A 68 -8.89 24.45 -2.31
CA ILE A 68 -9.22 23.59 -1.19
C ILE A 68 -8.82 24.35 0.06
N ASP A 69 -9.75 24.51 0.99
CA ASP A 69 -9.43 25.00 2.31
C ASP A 69 -8.69 23.88 3.05
N ASP A 70 -7.42 24.10 3.39
CA ASP A 70 -6.69 23.24 4.31
C ASP A 70 -7.23 23.45 5.72
N LYS A 71 -8.48 23.00 5.95
CA LYS A 71 -9.05 22.96 7.28
C LYS A 71 -8.22 21.96 8.06
N THR A 72 -7.34 22.46 8.92
CA THR A 72 -6.68 21.64 9.93
C THR A 72 -7.79 20.98 10.72
N LYS A 73 -8.02 19.68 10.47
CA LYS A 73 -9.05 18.93 11.19
C LYS A 73 -8.75 19.08 12.66
N ASP A 74 -9.69 19.65 13.41
CA ASP A 74 -9.55 19.78 14.86
C ASP A 74 -9.12 18.43 15.41
N LYS A 75 -7.97 18.40 16.08
CA LYS A 75 -7.45 17.17 16.67
C LYS A 75 -8.55 16.63 17.59
N ARG A 76 -9.05 15.43 17.30
CA ARG A 76 -10.02 14.77 18.18
C ARG A 76 -9.45 14.81 19.59
N LYS A 77 -10.27 15.25 20.56
CA LYS A 77 -9.86 15.25 21.97
C LYS A 77 -9.34 13.85 22.31
N PRO A 78 -8.23 13.74 23.07
CA PRO A 78 -7.71 12.44 23.45
C PRO A 78 -8.82 11.61 24.11
N PHE A 79 -8.87 10.31 23.81
CA PHE A 79 -9.85 9.42 24.41
C PHE A 79 -9.58 9.35 25.91
N ILE A 80 -10.45 9.96 26.71
CA ILE A 80 -10.42 9.84 28.17
C ILE A 80 -11.13 8.51 28.49
N PRO A 81 -10.41 7.47 28.96
CA PRO A 81 -11.05 6.23 29.32
C PRO A 81 -12.09 6.51 30.40
N LYS A 82 -13.36 6.23 30.09
CA LYS A 82 -14.45 6.40 31.03
C LYS A 82 -14.19 5.47 32.21
N GLU A 83 -14.05 6.03 33.41
CA GLU A 83 -14.01 5.23 34.63
C GLU A 83 -15.26 4.36 34.68
N ARG A 84 -15.05 3.04 34.57
CA ARG A 84 -16.12 2.08 34.81
C ARG A 84 -16.44 2.19 36.28
N LYS A 85 -17.54 2.85 36.63
CA LYS A 85 -18.11 2.75 37.98
C LYS A 85 -18.26 1.26 38.27
N ARG A 86 -17.44 0.73 39.18
CA ARG A 86 -17.60 -0.63 39.68
C ARG A 86 -18.95 -0.66 40.37
N THR A 87 -19.95 -1.22 39.71
CA THR A 87 -21.17 -1.61 40.41
C THR A 87 -20.74 -2.60 41.50
N PRO A 88 -21.29 -2.51 42.73
CA PRO A 88 -21.03 -3.49 43.77
C PRO A 88 -21.20 -4.88 43.18
N PHE A 89 -20.23 -5.77 43.45
CA PHE A 89 -20.33 -7.15 43.00
C PHE A 89 -21.62 -7.74 43.55
N LYS A 90 -22.57 -8.03 42.66
CA LYS A 90 -23.82 -8.68 43.03
C LYS A 90 -23.52 -10.18 42.96
N PRO A 91 -23.44 -10.90 44.10
CA PRO A 91 -23.17 -12.33 44.08
C PRO A 91 -24.23 -13.00 43.21
N MET A 92 -23.80 -13.84 42.28
CA MET A 92 -24.74 -14.68 41.54
C MET A 92 -25.43 -15.55 42.58
N LYS A 93 -26.75 -15.41 42.72
CA LYS A 93 -27.54 -16.42 43.41
C LYS A 93 -27.31 -17.72 42.65
N ASP A 94 -27.03 -18.80 43.38
CA ASP A 94 -26.95 -20.15 42.84
C ASP A 94 -28.33 -20.57 42.35
N GLU A 95 -28.71 -20.09 41.17
CA GLU A 95 -29.86 -20.64 40.46
C GLU A 95 -29.42 -21.96 39.82
N PRO A 96 -30.20 -23.04 40.02
CA PRO A 96 -29.88 -24.33 39.44
C PRO A 96 -29.85 -24.20 37.92
N LYS A 97 -28.69 -24.48 37.32
CA LYS A 97 -28.47 -24.49 35.86
C LYS A 97 -29.27 -25.62 35.23
N THR A 98 -30.56 -25.42 35.01
CA THR A 98 -31.35 -26.24 34.10
C THR A 98 -30.92 -25.88 32.69
N LYS A 99 -29.99 -26.66 32.11
CA LYS A 99 -29.57 -26.48 30.72
C LYS A 99 -30.80 -26.67 29.82
N PRO A 100 -31.25 -25.66 29.05
CA PRO A 100 -32.26 -25.90 28.03
C PRO A 100 -31.62 -26.80 26.98
N ARG A 101 -32.18 -28.00 26.83
CA ARG A 101 -31.77 -29.00 25.83
C ARG A 101 -32.03 -28.40 24.45
N LYS A 102 -30.97 -27.99 23.76
CA LYS A 102 -31.03 -27.43 22.40
C LYS A 102 -31.48 -28.54 21.45
N VAL A 103 -32.74 -28.47 21.00
CA VAL A 103 -33.28 -29.33 19.95
C VAL A 103 -32.56 -28.97 18.65
N LEU A 104 -31.70 -29.87 18.19
CA LEU A 104 -31.02 -29.79 16.90
C LEU A 104 -31.95 -30.32 15.81
N THR A 105 -32.70 -29.45 15.14
CA THR A 105 -33.27 -29.77 13.83
C THR A 105 -32.20 -29.48 12.76
N LYS A 106 -31.47 -30.53 12.37
CA LYS A 106 -30.60 -30.50 11.18
C LYS A 106 -31.48 -30.64 9.94
N ALA A 107 -31.68 -29.54 9.21
CA ALA A 107 -32.10 -29.62 7.81
C ALA A 107 -30.84 -29.86 6.95
N PRO A 108 -30.82 -30.87 6.06
CA PRO A 108 -29.74 -31.05 5.09
C PRO A 108 -29.74 -29.91 4.06
N ILE A 109 -28.62 -29.21 3.94
CA ILE A 109 -28.39 -28.22 2.88
C ILE A 109 -27.59 -28.96 1.80
N GLU A 110 -28.19 -29.15 0.62
CA GLU A 110 -27.52 -29.68 -0.56
C GLU A 110 -26.52 -28.65 -1.13
N PRO A 111 -25.25 -29.03 -1.37
CA PRO A 111 -24.28 -28.15 -2.02
C PRO A 111 -24.43 -28.20 -3.54
N THR A 112 -25.03 -27.16 -4.14
CA THR A 112 -24.98 -26.94 -5.60
C THR A 112 -23.57 -26.51 -6.01
N ILE A 113 -22.84 -27.41 -6.66
CA ILE A 113 -21.55 -27.15 -7.29
C ILE A 113 -21.81 -26.40 -8.61
N LYS A 114 -21.49 -25.11 -8.66
CA LYS A 114 -21.38 -24.34 -9.91
C LYS A 114 -19.94 -24.40 -10.41
N GLU A 115 -19.75 -25.13 -11.50
CA GLU A 115 -18.48 -25.22 -12.23
C GLU A 115 -18.07 -23.85 -12.79
N LYS A 116 -16.84 -23.44 -12.53
CA LYS A 116 -16.20 -22.28 -13.16
C LYS A 116 -15.48 -22.73 -14.44
N PRO A 117 -15.76 -22.13 -15.61
CA PRO A 117 -15.05 -22.46 -16.84
C PRO A 117 -13.61 -21.93 -16.85
N LYS A 118 -12.71 -22.82 -17.30
CA LYS A 118 -11.29 -22.58 -17.56
C LYS A 118 -11.11 -21.47 -18.60
N THR A 119 -10.26 -20.49 -18.30
CA THR A 119 -9.75 -19.53 -19.29
C THR A 119 -8.23 -19.59 -19.40
N VAL A 120 -7.84 -20.19 -20.52
CA VAL A 120 -6.60 -20.14 -21.30
C VAL A 120 -5.63 -19.01 -20.93
N LYS A 121 -4.41 -19.41 -20.53
CA LYS A 121 -3.21 -18.54 -20.50
C LYS A 121 -2.80 -18.22 -21.94
N LYS A 122 -3.00 -16.98 -22.38
CA LYS A 122 -2.30 -16.41 -23.54
C LYS A 122 -0.99 -15.79 -23.06
N GLU A 123 0.09 -16.24 -23.68
CA GLU A 123 1.43 -15.65 -23.62
C GLU A 123 1.38 -14.16 -23.94
N LYS A 124 2.08 -13.36 -23.13
CA LYS A 124 2.44 -11.99 -23.48
C LYS A 124 3.93 -11.78 -23.28
N VAL A 125 4.59 -11.81 -24.42
CA VAL A 125 5.92 -11.30 -24.72
C VAL A 125 5.96 -9.77 -24.56
N LYS A 126 7.17 -9.25 -24.26
CA LYS A 126 7.67 -7.86 -24.23
C LYS A 126 7.76 -7.15 -22.87
N SER A 127 8.83 -7.48 -22.15
CA SER A 127 9.58 -6.54 -21.29
C SER A 127 10.72 -5.91 -22.11
N ALA A 128 10.61 -4.61 -22.41
CA ALA A 128 11.74 -3.73 -22.68
C ALA A 128 11.97 -2.95 -21.39
N LYS A 129 12.86 -3.40 -20.51
CA LYS A 129 14.30 -3.10 -20.44
C LYS A 129 14.57 -1.59 -20.36
N ALA A 130 14.32 -1.04 -19.17
CA ALA A 130 14.99 0.18 -18.71
C ALA A 130 16.44 -0.18 -18.38
N GLU A 131 17.36 0.50 -19.05
CA GLU A 131 18.80 0.41 -18.84
C GLU A 131 19.13 0.80 -17.39
N LYS A 132 19.61 -0.16 -16.62
CA LYS A 132 20.46 0.12 -15.46
C LYS A 132 21.86 -0.33 -15.83
N THR A 133 22.74 0.66 -15.79
CA THR A 133 24.18 0.58 -15.87
C THR A 133 24.73 -0.67 -15.20
N LYS A 134 25.43 -1.47 -16.02
CA LYS A 134 26.20 -2.63 -15.63
C LYS A 134 27.42 -2.13 -14.85
N ILE A 135 27.34 -2.15 -13.53
CA ILE A 135 28.52 -2.05 -12.67
C ILE A 135 29.02 -3.48 -12.52
N GLU A 136 30.29 -3.69 -12.79
CA GLU A 136 30.93 -5.01 -12.82
C GLU A 136 30.92 -5.63 -11.41
N GLU A 137 30.06 -6.62 -11.18
CA GLU A 137 30.00 -7.38 -9.94
C GLU A 137 31.17 -8.38 -9.90
N LYS A 138 32.29 -7.94 -9.33
CA LYS A 138 33.29 -8.83 -8.74
C LYS A 138 32.90 -9.04 -7.28
N GLY A 139 31.92 -9.90 -7.03
CA GLY A 139 31.49 -10.21 -5.66
C GLY A 139 30.17 -10.98 -5.60
N THR A 140 29.96 -11.69 -4.49
CA THR A 140 28.68 -12.34 -4.18
C THR A 140 27.59 -11.27 -3.99
N PRO A 141 26.43 -11.41 -4.65
CA PRO A 141 25.35 -10.44 -4.55
C PRO A 141 24.75 -10.44 -3.15
N LEU A 142 24.44 -9.25 -2.66
CA LEU A 142 23.92 -9.02 -1.31
C LEU A 142 22.63 -9.81 -0.98
N THR A 143 21.89 -10.26 -2.00
CA THR A 143 20.68 -11.10 -1.85
C THR A 143 20.96 -12.53 -1.39
N GLU A 144 22.21 -12.99 -1.42
CA GLU A 144 22.58 -14.33 -0.94
C GLU A 144 22.66 -14.40 0.59
N LEU A 145 22.71 -13.25 1.29
CA LEU A 145 22.73 -13.24 2.74
C LEU A 145 21.40 -13.67 3.34
N PRO A 146 21.41 -14.61 4.31
CA PRO A 146 20.19 -15.05 4.98
C PRO A 146 19.53 -13.88 5.72
N GLY A 147 18.22 -13.73 5.54
CA GLY A 147 17.44 -12.68 6.19
C GLY A 147 17.62 -11.28 5.60
N LEU A 148 18.35 -11.13 4.47
CA LEU A 148 18.45 -9.90 3.71
C LEU A 148 17.62 -9.96 2.42
N GLY A 149 16.44 -9.34 2.46
CA GLY A 149 15.53 -9.33 1.31
C GLY A 149 15.88 -8.30 0.24
N ALA A 150 15.38 -8.50 -0.98
CA ALA A 150 15.59 -7.60 -2.13
C ALA A 150 15.23 -6.13 -1.86
N ALA A 151 14.25 -5.87 -1.00
CA ALA A 151 13.87 -4.50 -0.62
C ALA A 151 14.94 -3.81 0.22
N THR A 152 15.62 -4.55 1.10
CA THR A 152 16.70 -4.02 1.92
C THR A 152 17.98 -3.93 1.11
N ALA A 153 18.29 -4.93 0.29
CA ALA A 153 19.44 -4.91 -0.61
C ALA A 153 19.44 -3.68 -1.54
N LYS A 154 18.27 -3.27 -2.05
CA LYS A 154 18.14 -2.02 -2.81
C LYS A 154 18.59 -0.77 -2.04
N LYS A 155 18.31 -0.71 -0.73
CA LYS A 155 18.73 0.41 0.12
C LYS A 155 20.25 0.42 0.32
N PHE A 156 20.86 -0.75 0.46
CA PHE A 156 22.32 -0.88 0.50
C PHE A 156 22.97 -0.45 -0.82
N ILE A 157 22.39 -0.85 -1.96
CA ILE A 157 22.84 -0.41 -3.29
C ILE A 157 22.72 1.12 -3.44
N GLU A 158 21.65 1.73 -2.92
CA GLU A 158 21.49 3.20 -2.89
C GLU A 158 22.58 3.90 -2.05
N LEU A 159 23.14 3.22 -1.04
CA LEU A 159 24.27 3.71 -0.24
C LEU A 159 25.64 3.37 -0.86
N GLY A 160 25.68 2.66 -1.99
CA GLY A 160 26.91 2.26 -2.66
C GLY A 160 27.50 0.92 -2.21
N ILE A 161 26.80 0.16 -1.36
CA ILE A 161 27.20 -1.18 -0.94
C ILE A 161 26.58 -2.19 -1.91
N THR A 162 27.37 -2.66 -2.86
CA THR A 162 26.91 -3.58 -3.92
C THR A 162 27.18 -5.05 -3.63
N SER A 163 28.26 -5.36 -2.90
CA SER A 163 28.71 -6.73 -2.65
C SER A 163 28.76 -7.07 -1.15
N VAL A 164 28.72 -8.36 -0.81
CA VAL A 164 28.89 -8.84 0.58
C VAL A 164 30.26 -8.43 1.15
N GLU A 165 31.30 -8.43 0.31
CA GLU A 165 32.64 -7.98 0.70
C GLU A 165 32.69 -6.50 1.12
N ASP A 166 31.89 -5.66 0.48
CA ASP A 166 31.82 -4.23 0.80
C ASP A 166 31.08 -4.03 2.13
N LEU A 167 30.01 -4.80 2.36
CA LEU A 167 29.29 -4.80 3.63
C LEU A 167 30.21 -5.19 4.80
N CYS A 168 31.13 -6.13 4.59
CA CYS A 168 32.07 -6.57 5.63
C CYS A 168 33.16 -5.55 5.98
N LYS A 169 33.43 -4.57 5.11
CA LYS A 169 34.42 -3.50 5.35
C LYS A 169 33.84 -2.30 6.11
N GLU A 170 32.54 -2.11 6.00
CA GLU A 170 31.81 -0.99 6.58
C GLU A 170 31.43 -1.20 8.06
N ASN A 171 31.22 -0.12 8.80
CA ASN A 171 30.85 -0.18 10.21
C ASN A 171 29.32 -0.32 10.40
N PRO A 172 28.84 -1.28 11.22
CA PRO A 172 27.40 -1.47 11.43
C PRO A 172 26.73 -0.29 12.14
N GLU A 173 27.48 0.50 12.91
CA GLU A 173 26.98 1.68 13.62
C GLU A 173 26.72 2.87 12.69
N GLU A 174 27.41 2.93 11.55
CA GLU A 174 27.26 3.99 10.55
C GLU A 174 26.14 3.64 9.57
N ILE A 175 26.04 2.38 9.13
CA ILE A 175 25.05 1.98 8.14
C ILE A 175 23.62 1.92 8.73
N ALA A 176 23.47 1.42 9.96
CA ALA A 176 22.17 1.23 10.58
C ALA A 176 21.29 2.51 10.67
N PRO A 177 21.79 3.68 11.13
CA PRO A 177 20.99 4.89 11.19
C PRO A 177 20.63 5.44 9.80
N LEU A 178 21.43 5.15 8.77
CA LEU A 178 21.17 5.59 7.40
C LEU A 178 20.04 4.79 6.75
N ILE A 179 19.88 3.51 7.11
CA ILE A 179 18.86 2.64 6.53
C ILE A 179 17.63 2.56 7.43
N LYS A 180 16.51 3.17 6.98
CA LYS A 180 15.22 3.06 7.67
C LYS A 180 14.79 1.59 7.85
N GLY A 181 14.69 1.18 9.11
CA GLY A 181 14.18 -0.14 9.52
C GLY A 181 15.25 -1.23 9.71
N VAL A 182 16.53 -0.86 9.72
CA VAL A 182 17.63 -1.76 10.05
C VAL A 182 18.19 -1.37 11.43
N SER A 183 18.33 -2.33 12.33
CA SER A 183 18.98 -2.14 13.62
C SER A 183 20.47 -2.45 13.53
N VAL A 184 21.27 -1.88 14.43
CA VAL A 184 22.72 -2.13 14.53
C VAL A 184 23.00 -3.62 14.69
N ASP A 185 22.23 -4.31 15.55
CA ASP A 185 22.38 -5.75 15.78
C ASP A 185 22.14 -6.57 14.51
N ARG A 186 21.21 -6.11 13.66
CA ARG A 186 20.91 -6.80 12.41
C ARG A 186 22.04 -6.65 11.40
N CYS A 187 22.68 -5.48 11.35
CA CYS A 187 23.90 -5.29 10.57
C CYS A 187 25.05 -6.17 11.07
N LYS A 188 25.22 -6.32 12.39
CA LYS A 188 26.24 -7.23 12.96
C LYS A 188 26.03 -8.68 12.51
N ASN A 189 24.81 -9.18 12.62
CA ASN A 189 24.48 -10.53 12.16
C ASN A 189 24.78 -10.72 10.67
N TRP A 190 24.42 -9.75 9.82
CA TRP A 190 24.72 -9.83 8.38
C TRP A 190 26.21 -9.80 8.05
N ILE A 191 27.02 -9.09 8.84
CA ILE A 191 28.48 -9.09 8.68
C ILE A 191 29.07 -10.44 9.12
N GLU A 192 28.54 -11.05 10.18
CA GLU A 192 28.92 -12.40 10.61
C GLU A 192 28.57 -13.45 9.54
N ASP A 193 27.32 -13.45 9.06
CA ASP A 193 26.87 -14.32 7.98
C ASP A 193 27.70 -14.10 6.69
N GLY A 194 28.02 -12.83 6.38
CA GLY A 194 28.84 -12.49 5.22
C GLY A 194 30.27 -13.00 5.32
N LYS A 195 30.86 -12.99 6.51
CA LYS A 195 32.18 -13.60 6.75
C LYS A 195 32.15 -15.12 6.58
N GLU A 196 31.03 -15.78 6.87
CA GLU A 196 30.88 -17.22 6.63
C GLU A 196 30.80 -17.56 5.14
N ILE A 197 30.19 -16.69 4.33
CA ILE A 197 30.04 -16.90 2.87
C ILE A 197 31.31 -16.59 2.10
N VAL A 198 32.09 -15.58 2.54
CA VAL A 198 33.35 -15.17 1.88
C VAL A 198 34.53 -16.09 2.25
N LYS A 199 34.36 -16.95 3.26
CA LYS A 199 35.36 -17.91 3.72
C LYS A 199 35.48 -19.13 2.82
#